data_AF-A0A2D9TWY1-F1
#
_entry.id   AF-A0A2D9TWY1-F1
#
_cell.length_a   1.000
_cell.length_b   1.000
_cell.length_c   1.000
_cell.angle_alpha   90.00
_cell.angle_beta   90.00
_cell.angle_gamma   90.00
#
_symmetry.space_group_name_H-M   'P 1'
#
loop_
_entity.id
_entity.type
_entity.pdbx_description
1 polymer ?
#
loop_
_entity_poly.entity_id
_entity_poly.type
_entity_poly.pdbx_seq_one_letter_code
_entity_poly.pdbx_strand_id
1 'polypeptide(L)' 'MKKVLYSKPYSYLVIEKDQDLYLTYFTGGPVEIDICVKLTKDEKSVIDKEGEVSITKIIEALKSDRNEMLSRRVTPSVRP' A
#
# COMPACT_ATOMS: atom_id res chain seq x y z
N MET A 1 -11.78 -12.92 -4.03
CA MET A 1 -10.77 -13.74 -3.32
C MET A 1 -9.60 -12.84 -2.94
N LYS A 2 -8.99 -13.03 -1.76
CA LYS A 2 -7.83 -12.24 -1.34
C LYS A 2 -6.54 -13.00 -1.60
N LYS A 3 -5.52 -12.32 -2.09
CA LYS A 3 -4.19 -12.89 -2.34
C LYS A 3 -3.10 -11.91 -1.90
N VAL A 4 -2.12 -12.39 -1.14
CA VAL A 4 -0.92 -11.61 -0.83
C VAL A 4 -0.01 -11.64 -2.06
N LEU A 5 0.37 -10.46 -2.57
CA LEU A 5 1.30 -10.33 -3.71
C LEU A 5 2.73 -10.09 -3.24
N TYR A 6 2.90 -9.12 -2.34
CA TYR A 6 4.19 -8.74 -1.78
C TYR A 6 4.04 -8.50 -0.28
N SER A 7 5.07 -8.87 0.48
CA SER A 7 5.09 -8.68 1.92
C SER A 7 6.51 -8.51 2.39
N LYS A 8 6.76 -7.41 3.10
CA LYS A 8 8.01 -7.19 3.83
C LYS A 8 7.68 -6.97 5.31
N PRO A 9 8.10 -7.90 6.20
CA PRO A 9 7.81 -7.80 7.62
C PRO A 9 8.20 -6.43 8.19
N TYR A 10 7.34 -5.89 9.06
CA TYR A 10 7.52 -4.57 9.69
C TYR A 10 7.69 -3.40 8.71
N SER A 11 7.28 -3.57 7.45
CA SER A 11 7.42 -2.54 6.43
C SER A 11 6.15 -2.34 5.64
N TYR A 12 5.72 -3.35 4.87
CA TYR A 12 4.51 -3.24 4.07
C TYR A 12 3.90 -4.60 3.69
N LEU A 13 2.64 -4.56 3.23
CA LEU A 13 1.88 -5.69 2.72
C LEU A 13 1.02 -5.23 1.53
N VAL A 14 1.09 -5.95 0.41
CA VAL A 14 0.26 -5.74 -0.77
C VAL A 14 -0.70 -6.91 -0.94
N ILE A 15 -2.01 -6.62 -0.93
CA ILE A 15 -3.09 -7.60 -1.10
C ILE A 15 -3.87 -7.26 -2.36
N GLU A 16 -4.08 -8.26 -3.20
CA GLU A 16 -5.10 -8.24 -4.24
C GLU A 16 -6.45 -8.67 -3.64
N LYS A 17 -7.48 -7.85 -3.84
CA LYS A 17 -8.86 -8.17 -3.48
C LYS A 17 -9.78 -7.62 -4.56
N ASP A 18 -10.57 -8.50 -5.17
CA ASP A 18 -11.60 -8.14 -6.16
C ASP A 18 -11.04 -7.28 -7.32
N GLN A 19 -9.87 -7.68 -7.84
CA GLN A 19 -9.09 -7.02 -8.91
C GLN A 19 -8.41 -5.69 -8.55
N ASP A 20 -8.68 -5.16 -7.35
CA ASP A 20 -7.99 -4.02 -6.78
C ASP A 20 -6.76 -4.45 -5.98
N LEU A 21 -5.77 -3.57 -5.91
CA LEU A 21 -4.62 -3.74 -5.03
C LEU A 21 -4.73 -2.79 -3.84
N TYR A 22 -4.41 -3.33 -2.66
CA TYR A 22 -4.38 -2.61 -1.41
C TYR A 22 -2.99 -2.69 -0.82
N LEU A 23 -2.42 -1.54 -0.49
CA LEU A 23 -1.11 -1.41 0.13
C LEU A 23 -1.30 -1.01 1.59
N THR A 24 -0.78 -1.82 2.50
CA THR A 24 -0.67 -1.49 3.92
C THR A 24 0.79 -1.22 4.26
N TYR A 25 1.11 -0.07 4.85
CA TYR A 25 2.48 0.27 5.26
C TYR A 25 2.50 0.97 6.62
N PHE A 26 3.65 0.93 7.29
CA PHE A 26 3.82 1.56 8.60
C PHE A 26 4.33 3.00 8.47
N THR A 27 3.83 3.90 9.33
CA THR A 27 4.26 5.31 9.35
C THR A 27 5.73 5.47 9.73
N GLY A 28 6.27 4.59 10.58
CA GLY A 28 7.67 4.64 11.03
C GLY A 28 7.97 5.83 11.96
N GLY A 29 6.94 6.40 12.59
CA GLY A 29 7.07 7.46 13.59
C GLY A 29 7.07 6.92 15.03
N PRO A 30 7.19 7.80 16.05
CA PRO A 30 7.17 7.39 17.47
C PRO A 30 5.85 6.72 17.88
N VAL A 31 4.77 6.98 17.15
CA VAL A 31 3.52 6.23 17.20
C VAL A 31 3.37 5.51 15.87
N GLU A 32 3.58 4.21 15.89
CA GLU A 32 3.45 3.37 14.70
C GLU A 32 1.97 3.04 14.47
N ILE A 33 1.48 3.40 13.29
CA ILE A 33 0.16 3.00 12.81
C ILE A 33 0.30 2.38 11.44
N ASP A 34 -0.52 1.36 11.14
CA ASP A 34 -0.66 0.87 9.79
C ASP A 34 -1.62 1.77 9.00
N ILE A 35 -1.18 2.14 7.79
CA ILE A 35 -1.98 2.87 6.81
C ILE A 35 -2.25 1.92 5.66
N CYS A 36 -3.53 1.59 5.46
CA CYS A 36 -4.01 0.85 4.30
C CYS A 36 -4.60 1.83 3.29
N VAL A 37 -4.15 1.76 2.04
CA VAL A 37 -4.69 2.54 0.92
C VAL A 37 -5.06 1.63 -0.24
N LYS A 38 -6.07 2.05 -1.01
CA LYS A 38 -6.32 1.47 -2.33
C LYS A 38 -5.32 2.06 -3.33
N LEU A 39 -4.63 1.21 -4.09
CA LEU A 39 -3.72 1.63 -5.15
C LEU A 39 -4.48 2.11 -6.38
N THR A 40 -3.92 3.11 -7.06
CA THR A 40 -4.47 3.61 -8.33
C THR A 40 -4.17 2.63 -9.47
N LYS A 41 -4.81 2.84 -10.62
CA LYS A 41 -4.53 2.07 -11.84
C LYS A 41 -3.09 2.24 -12.30
N ASP A 42 -2.53 3.45 -12.15
CA ASP A 42 -1.17 3.76 -12.55
C ASP A 42 -0.16 3.04 -11.65
N GLU A 43 -0.33 3.13 -10.33
CA GLU A 43 0.53 2.41 -9.37
C GLU A 43 0.45 0.89 -9.53
N LYS A 44 -0.75 0.34 -9.78
CA LYS A 44 -0.90 -1.07 -10.14
C LYS A 44 -0.07 -1.41 -11.38
N SER A 45 -0.16 -0.58 -12.42
CA SER A 45 0.61 -0.77 -13.65
C SER A 45 2.12 -0.65 -13.43
N VAL A 46 2.57 0.19 -12.50
CA VAL A 46 3.99 0.29 -12.12
C VAL A 46 4.41 -0.97 -11.37
N ILE A 47 3.62 -1.46 -10.41
CA ILE A 47 3.92 -2.71 -9.69
C ILE A 47 3.97 -3.90 -10.66
N ASP A 48 3.05 -3.98 -11.62
CA ASP A 48 3.04 -5.07 -12.60
C ASP A 48 4.29 -5.06 -13.49
N LYS A 49 4.92 -3.90 -13.73
CA LYS A 49 6.12 -3.73 -14.57
C LYS A 49 7.43 -3.80 -13.80
N GLU A 50 7.52 -3.13 -12.67
CA GLU A 50 8.74 -2.97 -11.86
C GLU A 50 8.80 -3.93 -10.66
N GLY A 51 7.69 -4.59 -10.34
CA GLY A 51 7.59 -5.51 -9.21
C GLY A 51 7.79 -4.81 -7.86
N GLU A 52 8.36 -5.56 -6.92
CA GLU A 52 8.52 -5.17 -5.52
C GLU A 52 9.28 -3.83 -5.33
N VAL A 53 10.23 -3.54 -6.22
CA VAL A 53 11.10 -2.34 -6.14
C VAL A 53 10.30 -1.03 -6.20
N SER A 54 9.14 -1.05 -6.87
CA SER A 54 8.27 0.12 -6.97
C SER A 54 7.51 0.46 -5.69
N ILE A 55 7.30 -0.51 -4.80
CA ILE A 55 6.46 -0.36 -3.61
C ILE A 55 7.02 0.70 -2.67
N THR A 56 8.34 0.71 -2.47
CA THR A 56 9.01 1.72 -1.64
C THR A 56 8.79 3.13 -2.18
N LYS A 57 8.88 3.32 -3.51
CA LYS A 57 8.63 4.63 -4.15
C LYS A 57 7.19 5.11 -3.92
N ILE A 58 6.22 4.19 -4.03
CA ILE A 58 4.81 4.49 -3.78
C ILE A 58 4.59 4.88 -2.31
N ILE A 59 5.21 4.16 -1.36
CA ILE A 59 5.14 4.49 0.06
C ILE A 59 5.73 5.88 0.34
N GLU A 60 6.89 6.20 -0.24
CA GLU A 60 7.54 7.51 -0.08
C GLU A 60 6.67 8.64 -0.64
N ALA A 61 6.02 8.44 -1.79
CA ALA A 61 5.07 9.39 -2.35
C ALA A 61 3.86 9.61 -1.42
N LEU A 62 3.25 8.52 -0.92
CA LEU A 62 2.12 8.58 0.01
C LEU A 62 2.48 9.21 1.37
N LYS A 63 3.72 9.04 1.84
CA LYS A 63 4.23 9.71 3.04
C LYS A 63 4.46 11.20 2.83
N SER A 64 4.78 11.60 1.60
CA SER A 64 5.05 13.00 1.24
C SER A 64 3.79 13.82 1.00
N ASP A 65 2.71 13.19 0.51
CA ASP A 65 1.39 13.83 0.36
C ASP A 65 0.33 13.22 1.28
N ARG A 66 0.10 13.89 2.42
CA ARG A 66 -0.89 13.47 3.40
C ARG A 66 -2.32 13.52 2.86
N ASN A 67 -2.67 14.50 2.03
CA ASN A 67 -4.04 14.67 1.56
C ASN A 67 -4.40 13.56 0.57
N GLU A 68 -3.48 13.25 -0.34
CA GLU A 68 -3.64 12.15 -1.26
C GLU A 68 -3.78 10.82 -0.51
N MET A 69 -2.91 10.55 0.46
CA MET A 69 -3.00 9.37 1.30
C MET A 69 -4.36 9.26 2.03
N LEU A 70 -4.81 10.34 2.67
CA LEU A 70 -6.07 10.35 3.42
C LEU A 70 -7.28 10.11 2.52
N SER A 71 -7.28 10.66 1.30
CA SER A 71 -8.38 10.47 0.34
C SER A 71 -8.55 9.02 -0.14
N ARG A 72 -7.48 8.22 0.00
CA ARG A 72 -7.39 6.83 -0.49
C ARG A 72 -7.38 5.81 0.64
N ARG A 73 -7.42 6.26 1.89
CA ARG A 73 -7.29 5.43 3.07
C ARG A 73 -8.49 4.50 3.22
N VAL A 74 -8.21 3.23 3.49
CA VAL A 74 -9.20 2.18 3.72
C VAL A 74 -9.20 1.82 5.20
N THR A 75 -10.36 1.90 5.85
CA THR A 75 -10.55 1.54 7.26
C THR A 75 -11.80 0.64 7.40
N PRO A 76 -11.70 -0.56 7.99
CA PRO A 76 -10.48 -1.19 8.51
C PRO A 76 -9.53 -1.63 7.39
N SER A 77 -8.24 -1.79 7.73
CA SER A 77 -7.21 -2.26 6.78
C SER A 77 -7.60 -3.60 6.15
N VAL A 78 -7.30 -3.77 4.87
CA VAL A 78 -7.46 -5.07 4.21
C VAL A 78 -6.38 -6.01 4.74
N ARG A 79 -6.81 -7.12 5.35
CA ARG A 79 -5.93 -8.19 5.86
C ARG A 79 -6.12 -9.47 5.01
N PRO A 80 -5.13 -10.37 4.97
CA PRO A 80 -5.24 -11.67 4.30
C PRO A 80 -6.52 -12.42 4.68
#